data_AF-A0AAD7BML1-F1
#
_entry.id   AF-A0AAD7BML1-F1
#
_cell.length_a   1.000
_cell.length_b   1.000
_cell.length_c   1.000
_cell.angle_alpha   90.00
_cell.angle_beta   90.00
_cell.angle_gamma   90.00
#
_symmetry.space_group_name_H-M   'P 1'
#
loop_
_entity.id
_entity.type
_entity.pdbx_description
1 polymer ?
#
loop_
_entity_poly.entity_id
_entity_poly.type
_entity_poly.pdbx_seq_one_letter_code
_entity_poly.pdbx_strand_id
1 'polypeptide(L)'
;MSDDLHMRYLRHVEEGSLKMPSRTTIRQYTRDLTQSCASCDDTQTASGKQLKLCARCGTTPYCSKACQASDWPSHKHNCEPATIMLNLAKRLLVNDYLMFCIKMCSVFALDLLTSPQNASQACLLVKLKFKDAHPVDGFSGKILQVAGVEKRPFSHLEDGMQALYGRVRGALDGLGMSDEILAMLRRDEGAGSSCPD
;
A
#
# COMPACT_ATOMS: atom_id res chain seq x y z
N MET A 1 10.63 -6.90 13.14
CA MET A 1 10.30 -7.21 11.72
C MET A 1 10.13 -5.96 10.84
N SER A 2 9.97 -4.75 11.40
CA SER A 2 9.92 -3.48 10.65
C SER A 2 11.30 -3.05 10.08
N ASP A 3 12.39 -3.42 10.75
CA ASP A 3 13.74 -3.00 10.38
C ASP A 3 14.27 -3.57 9.05
N ASP A 4 13.74 -4.69 8.57
CA ASP A 4 14.32 -5.39 7.42
C ASP A 4 13.99 -4.74 6.07
N LEU A 5 12.79 -4.15 5.92
CA LEU A 5 12.39 -3.50 4.67
C LEU A 5 13.05 -2.13 4.47
N HIS A 6 13.12 -1.31 5.53
CA HIS A 6 13.80 -0.01 5.47
C HIS A 6 15.31 -0.19 5.23
N MET A 7 15.93 -1.20 5.84
CA MET A 7 17.36 -1.51 5.63
C MET A 7 17.65 -2.08 4.23
N ARG A 8 16.72 -2.83 3.62
CA ARG A 8 16.83 -3.22 2.20
C ARG A 8 16.84 -2.01 1.28
N TYR A 9 15.94 -1.05 1.53
CA TYR A 9 15.84 0.18 0.77
C TYR A 9 17.13 1.01 0.82
N LEU A 10 17.68 1.24 2.02
CA LEU A 10 18.92 2.02 2.18
C LEU A 10 20.11 1.38 1.44
N ARG A 11 20.23 0.05 1.50
CA ARG A 11 21.27 -0.70 0.78
C ARG A 11 21.21 -0.51 -0.74
N HIS A 12 20.00 -0.56 -1.32
CA HIS A 12 19.83 -0.38 -2.77
C HIS A 12 20.12 1.05 -3.26
N VAL A 13 19.87 2.05 -2.41
CA VAL A 13 20.18 3.46 -2.69
C VAL A 13 21.70 3.71 -2.62
N GLU A 14 22.37 3.22 -1.56
CA GLU A 14 23.81 3.39 -1.35
C GLU A 14 24.66 2.69 -2.42
N GLU A 15 24.22 1.52 -2.92
CA GLU A 15 24.90 0.77 -3.98
C GLU A 15 24.60 1.31 -5.41
N GLY A 16 23.83 2.39 -5.54
CA GLY A 16 23.48 3.00 -6.85
C GLY A 16 22.74 2.06 -7.81
N SER A 17 22.09 1.02 -7.28
CA SER A 17 21.66 -0.16 -8.05
C SER A 17 20.15 -0.37 -8.11
N LEU A 18 19.35 0.64 -7.75
CA LEU A 18 17.87 0.60 -7.85
C LEU A 18 17.41 0.31 -9.28
N LYS A 19 16.97 -0.93 -9.52
CA LYS A 19 16.42 -1.39 -10.81
C LYS A 19 14.95 -1.73 -10.64
N MET A 20 14.17 -1.47 -11.69
CA MET A 20 12.77 -1.91 -11.73
C MET A 20 12.72 -3.44 -11.63
N PRO A 21 12.06 -4.01 -10.60
CA PRO A 21 11.96 -5.45 -10.44
C PRO A 21 11.06 -6.06 -11.53
N SER A 22 11.38 -7.27 -11.96
CA SER A 22 10.55 -8.02 -12.90
C SER A 22 9.17 -8.33 -12.31
N ARG A 23 8.16 -8.59 -13.17
CA ARG A 23 6.82 -9.03 -12.71
C ARG A 23 6.88 -10.26 -11.81
N THR A 24 7.79 -11.20 -12.08
CA THR A 24 7.98 -12.42 -11.28
C THR A 24 8.56 -12.08 -9.91
N THR A 25 9.54 -11.18 -9.88
CA THR A 25 10.16 -10.67 -8.65
C THR A 25 9.14 -9.96 -7.76
N ILE A 26 8.33 -9.05 -8.31
CA ILE A 26 7.26 -8.34 -7.57
C ILE A 26 6.28 -9.36 -6.96
N ARG A 27 5.88 -10.39 -7.72
CA ARG A 27 4.98 -11.45 -7.23
C ARG A 27 5.61 -12.25 -6.10
N GLN A 28 6.92 -12.51 -6.16
CA GLN A 28 7.64 -13.21 -5.09
C GLN A 28 7.67 -12.36 -3.83
N TYR A 29 8.12 -11.10 -3.91
CA TYR A 29 8.20 -10.22 -2.74
C TYR A 29 6.82 -9.93 -2.12
N THR A 30 5.76 -9.84 -2.94
CA THR A 30 4.39 -9.71 -2.43
C THR A 30 3.96 -10.94 -1.61
N ARG A 31 4.43 -12.13 -1.98
CA ARG A 31 4.23 -13.36 -1.18
C ARG A 31 5.11 -13.34 0.07
N ASP A 32 6.32 -12.82 -0.05
CA ASP A 32 7.27 -12.72 1.06
C ASP A 32 6.77 -11.80 2.18
N LEU A 33 6.03 -10.72 1.86
CA LEU A 33 5.29 -9.91 2.83
C LEU A 33 4.29 -10.71 3.67
N THR A 34 3.87 -11.89 3.22
CA THR A 34 2.84 -12.73 3.86
C THR A 34 3.43 -14.06 4.35
N GLN A 35 4.72 -14.07 4.72
CA GLN A 35 5.48 -15.28 5.02
C GLN A 35 5.29 -15.92 6.39
N SER A 36 4.52 -15.32 7.31
CA SER A 36 4.24 -15.89 8.63
C SER A 36 2.75 -16.24 8.76
N CYS A 37 2.46 -17.32 9.48
CA CYS A 37 1.10 -17.71 9.82
C CYS A 37 0.47 -16.70 10.79
N ALA A 38 -0.71 -16.17 10.48
CA ALA A 38 -1.37 -15.18 11.34
C ALA A 38 -1.81 -15.71 12.72
N SER A 39 -1.81 -17.03 12.92
CA SER A 39 -2.24 -17.66 14.18
C SER A 39 -1.09 -18.14 15.07
N CYS A 40 0.05 -18.50 14.49
CA CYS A 40 1.14 -19.15 15.23
C CYS A 40 2.53 -18.62 14.85
N ASP A 41 2.58 -17.57 14.03
CA ASP A 41 3.78 -16.87 13.55
C ASP A 41 4.82 -17.73 12.77
N ASP A 42 4.58 -19.04 12.64
CA ASP A 42 5.43 -19.93 11.85
C ASP A 42 5.58 -19.44 10.42
N THR A 43 6.83 -19.46 9.94
CA THR A 43 7.15 -19.09 8.57
C THR A 43 7.14 -20.28 7.63
N GLN A 44 6.99 -20.02 6.32
CA GLN A 44 7.16 -21.06 5.30
C GLN A 44 8.53 -21.74 5.39
N THR A 45 9.57 -20.97 5.73
CA THR A 45 10.95 -21.43 5.90
C THR A 45 11.14 -22.30 7.13
N ALA A 46 10.51 -21.97 8.27
CA ALA A 46 10.61 -22.75 9.49
C ALA A 46 9.81 -24.07 9.43
N SER A 47 8.64 -24.04 8.79
CA SER A 47 7.71 -25.18 8.77
C SER A 47 7.82 -26.06 7.52
N GLY A 48 8.50 -25.60 6.47
CA GLY A 48 8.54 -26.23 5.15
C GLY A 48 7.18 -26.29 4.44
N LYS A 49 6.12 -25.70 5.03
CA LYS A 49 4.75 -25.74 4.53
C LYS A 49 4.41 -24.45 3.82
N GLN A 50 3.83 -24.57 2.61
CA GLN A 50 3.32 -23.41 1.90
C GLN A 50 2.09 -22.85 2.63
N LEU A 51 2.19 -21.60 3.09
CA LEU A 51 1.06 -20.88 3.69
C LEU A 51 -0.06 -20.70 2.67
N LYS A 52 -1.29 -20.91 3.12
CA LYS A 52 -2.51 -20.72 2.33
C LYS A 52 -3.19 -19.43 2.77
N LEU A 53 -3.66 -18.65 1.81
CA LEU A 53 -4.41 -17.44 2.08
C LEU A 53 -5.86 -17.78 2.43
N CYS A 54 -6.44 -17.02 3.35
CA CYS A 54 -7.88 -17.04 3.61
C CYS A 54 -8.66 -16.95 2.29
N ALA A 55 -9.54 -17.90 2.04
CA ALA A 55 -10.33 -17.94 0.80
C ALA A 55 -11.29 -16.74 0.64
N ARG A 56 -11.68 -16.10 1.74
CA ARG A 56 -12.59 -14.93 1.73
C ARG A 56 -11.86 -13.62 1.41
N CYS A 57 -10.86 -13.26 2.22
CA CYS A 57 -10.15 -11.99 2.03
C CYS A 57 -9.00 -12.08 1.02
N GLY A 58 -8.44 -13.28 0.81
CA GLY A 58 -7.27 -13.48 -0.05
C GLY A 58 -5.99 -12.84 0.47
N THR A 59 -5.94 -12.40 1.74
CA THR A 59 -4.82 -11.60 2.28
C THR A 59 -4.14 -12.20 3.50
N THR A 60 -4.86 -12.92 4.34
CA THR A 60 -4.33 -13.44 5.61
C THR A 60 -3.79 -14.86 5.44
N PRO A 61 -2.49 -15.10 5.66
CA PRO A 61 -1.85 -16.40 5.50
C PRO A 61 -1.99 -17.33 6.72
N TYR A 62 -2.16 -18.63 6.47
CA TYR A 62 -2.22 -19.67 7.49
C TYR A 62 -1.44 -20.92 7.06
N CYS A 63 -0.74 -21.57 7.99
CA CYS A 63 -0.03 -22.82 7.72
C CYS A 63 -0.97 -24.04 7.67
N SER A 64 -2.17 -23.93 8.24
CA SER A 64 -3.16 -25.01 8.30
C SER A 64 -4.58 -24.48 8.46
N LYS A 65 -5.58 -25.33 8.17
CA LYS A 65 -6.98 -25.04 8.48
C LYS A 65 -7.22 -24.88 9.99
N ALA A 66 -6.43 -25.56 10.83
CA ALA A 66 -6.51 -25.45 12.27
C ALA A 66 -6.11 -24.05 12.75
N CYS A 67 -5.01 -23.51 12.22
CA CYS A 67 -4.59 -22.13 12.47
C CYS A 67 -5.63 -21.11 12.01
N GLN A 68 -6.22 -21.31 10.82
CA GLN A 68 -7.30 -20.45 10.35
C GLN A 68 -8.53 -20.49 11.27
N ALA A 69 -8.94 -21.67 11.73
CA ALA A 69 -10.08 -21.82 12.63
C ALA A 69 -9.80 -21.21 14.01
N SER A 70 -8.56 -21.33 14.50
CA SER A 70 -8.14 -20.74 15.78
C SER A 70 -8.13 -19.21 15.74
N ASP A 71 -7.69 -18.60 14.64
CA ASP A 71 -7.70 -17.14 14.46
C ASP A 71 -9.07 -16.60 13.99
N TRP A 72 -10.01 -17.46 13.58
CA TRP A 72 -11.30 -17.00 13.06
C TRP A 72 -12.08 -16.06 14.00
N PRO A 73 -12.15 -16.30 15.33
CA PRO A 73 -12.86 -15.40 16.24
C PRO A 73 -12.35 -13.95 16.20
N SER A 74 -11.02 -13.75 16.09
CA SER A 74 -10.38 -12.44 15.94
C SER A 74 -10.48 -11.92 14.50
N HIS A 75 -10.14 -12.77 13.53
CA HIS A 75 -10.05 -12.41 12.12
C HIS A 75 -11.39 -12.00 11.50
N LYS A 76 -12.50 -12.67 11.87
CA LYS A 76 -13.82 -12.51 11.22
C LYS A 76 -14.31 -11.06 11.18
N HIS A 77 -13.94 -10.25 12.19
CA HIS A 77 -14.36 -8.86 12.33
C HIS A 77 -13.75 -7.96 11.26
N ASN A 78 -12.56 -8.30 10.79
CA ASN A 78 -11.79 -7.53 9.81
C ASN A 78 -11.60 -8.32 8.49
N CYS A 79 -12.34 -9.41 8.31
CA CYS A 79 -12.21 -10.29 7.14
C CYS A 79 -13.04 -9.76 5.97
N GLU A 80 -12.42 -8.92 5.15
CA GLU A 80 -13.04 -8.34 3.95
C GLU A 80 -12.26 -8.72 2.67
N PRO A 81 -12.94 -8.91 1.52
CA PRO A 81 -12.27 -9.11 0.24
C PRO A 81 -11.20 -8.05 -0.01
N ALA A 82 -9.99 -8.47 -0.36
CA ALA A 82 -8.91 -7.54 -0.67
C ALA A 82 -9.37 -6.51 -1.70
N THR A 83 -9.41 -5.25 -1.29
CA THR A 83 -9.73 -4.17 -2.21
C THR A 83 -8.60 -4.00 -3.22
N ILE A 84 -8.92 -3.42 -4.38
CA ILE A 84 -7.92 -3.03 -5.38
C ILE A 84 -6.83 -2.14 -4.74
N MET A 85 -7.22 -1.31 -3.76
CA MET A 85 -6.33 -0.40 -3.03
C MET A 85 -5.33 -1.16 -2.16
N LEU A 86 -5.77 -2.18 -1.42
CA LEU A 86 -4.88 -3.01 -0.61
C LEU A 86 -3.88 -3.78 -1.48
N ASN A 87 -4.32 -4.30 -2.62
CA ASN A 87 -3.45 -4.97 -3.57
C ASN A 87 -2.44 -4.01 -4.21
N LEU A 88 -2.86 -2.79 -4.53
CA LEU A 88 -1.97 -1.73 -5.02
C LEU A 88 -0.93 -1.37 -3.95
N ALA A 89 -1.35 -1.14 -2.71
CA ALA A 89 -0.46 -0.81 -1.60
C ALA A 89 0.61 -1.89 -1.39
N LYS A 90 0.22 -3.19 -1.36
CA LYS A 90 1.18 -4.30 -1.27
C LYS A 90 2.20 -4.29 -2.41
N ARG A 91 1.75 -4.02 -3.64
CA ARG A 91 2.64 -3.96 -4.82
C ARG A 91 3.61 -2.78 -4.77
N LEU A 92 3.16 -1.64 -4.23
CA LEU A 92 4.02 -0.48 -4.01
C LEU A 92 5.06 -0.80 -2.95
N LEU A 93 4.66 -1.33 -1.80
CA LEU A 93 5.55 -1.64 -0.67
C LEU A 93 6.70 -2.61 -1.02
N VAL A 94 6.53 -3.48 -2.02
CA VAL A 94 7.57 -4.43 -2.46
C VAL A 94 8.31 -4.01 -3.72
N ASN A 95 7.99 -2.85 -4.26
CA ASN A 95 8.68 -2.30 -5.42
C ASN A 95 9.48 -1.08 -4.98
N ASP A 96 10.69 -1.35 -4.48
CA ASP A 96 11.60 -0.34 -3.95
C ASP A 96 11.90 0.78 -4.95
N TYR A 97 11.96 0.46 -6.25
CA TYR A 97 12.10 1.45 -7.31
C TYR A 97 10.89 2.39 -7.38
N LEU A 98 9.67 1.85 -7.37
CA LEU A 98 8.46 2.68 -7.35
C LEU A 98 8.34 3.48 -6.06
N MET A 99 8.68 2.89 -4.91
CA MET A 99 8.72 3.60 -3.63
C MET A 99 9.73 4.73 -3.65
N PHE A 100 10.92 4.50 -4.20
CA PHE A 100 11.94 5.54 -4.41
C PHE A 100 11.39 6.67 -5.29
N CYS A 101 10.81 6.34 -6.45
CA CYS A 101 10.21 7.35 -7.32
C CYS A 101 9.12 8.15 -6.60
N ILE A 102 8.24 7.49 -5.83
CA ILE A 102 7.19 8.17 -5.07
C ILE A 102 7.79 9.07 -3.97
N LYS A 103 8.79 8.59 -3.22
CA LYS A 103 9.48 9.39 -2.20
C LYS A 103 10.15 10.62 -2.82
N MET A 104 10.86 10.47 -3.94
CA MET A 104 11.48 11.57 -4.67
C MET A 104 10.44 12.56 -5.21
N CYS A 105 9.37 12.09 -5.86
CA CYS A 105 8.29 12.94 -6.31
C CYS A 105 7.65 13.70 -5.14
N SER A 106 7.53 13.07 -3.97
CA SER A 106 7.00 13.69 -2.77
C SER A 106 7.90 14.79 -2.21
N VAL A 107 9.22 14.58 -2.22
CA VAL A 107 10.19 15.60 -1.82
C VAL A 107 10.02 16.88 -2.64
N PHE A 108 9.91 16.75 -3.96
CA PHE A 108 9.71 17.91 -4.84
C PHE A 108 8.31 18.51 -4.70
N ALA A 109 7.27 17.68 -4.78
CA ALA A 109 5.89 18.17 -4.80
C ALA A 109 5.44 18.78 -3.47
N LEU A 110 6.04 18.36 -2.36
CA LEU A 110 5.81 18.97 -1.04
C LEU A 110 6.81 20.06 -0.71
N ASP A 111 7.82 20.30 -1.55
CA ASP A 111 8.90 21.26 -1.31
C ASP A 111 9.65 21.00 0.01
N LEU A 112 10.06 19.74 0.21
CA LEU A 112 10.70 19.31 1.47
C LEU A 112 12.17 19.73 1.57
N LEU A 113 12.82 20.05 0.45
CA LEU A 113 14.21 20.52 0.45
C LEU A 113 14.33 21.93 1.02
N THR A 114 13.33 22.78 0.77
CA THR A 114 13.32 24.16 1.25
C THR A 114 12.50 24.31 2.52
N SER A 115 11.43 23.54 2.68
CA SER A 115 10.52 23.60 3.82
C SER A 115 10.16 22.21 4.36
N PRO A 116 11.05 21.55 5.14
CA PRO A 116 10.82 20.21 5.68
C PRO A 116 9.52 20.07 6.49
N GLN A 117 9.07 21.13 7.16
CA GLN A 117 7.81 21.19 7.91
C GLN A 117 6.57 20.89 7.05
N ASN A 118 6.66 21.00 5.72
CA ASN A 118 5.56 20.64 4.83
C ASN A 118 5.18 19.15 4.95
N ALA A 119 6.10 18.28 5.38
CA ALA A 119 5.82 16.86 5.61
C ALA A 119 4.80 16.61 6.74
N SER A 120 4.69 17.54 7.71
CA SER A 120 3.72 17.47 8.81
C SER A 120 2.49 18.35 8.59
N GLN A 121 2.44 19.10 7.48
CA GLN A 121 1.36 20.06 7.19
C GLN A 121 0.57 19.72 5.93
N ALA A 122 1.13 18.94 5.01
CA ALA A 122 0.50 18.59 3.75
C ALA A 122 0.82 17.16 3.30
N CYS A 123 -0.06 16.60 2.47
CA CYS A 123 0.16 15.35 1.77
C CYS A 123 -0.03 15.50 0.26
N LEU A 124 0.40 14.49 -0.48
CA LEU A 124 -0.01 14.30 -1.86
C LEU A 124 -1.29 13.45 -1.90
N LEU A 125 -2.34 14.02 -2.47
CA LEU A 125 -3.56 13.30 -2.80
C LEU A 125 -3.46 12.82 -4.25
N VAL A 126 -3.35 11.52 -4.45
CA VAL A 126 -3.40 10.89 -5.78
C VAL A 126 -4.84 10.48 -6.05
N LYS A 127 -5.47 11.17 -7.01
CA LYS A 127 -6.84 10.88 -7.46
C LYS A 127 -6.80 9.75 -8.47
N LEU A 128 -7.63 8.74 -8.26
CA LEU A 128 -7.70 7.55 -9.11
C LEU A 128 -9.09 7.45 -9.73
N LYS A 129 -9.16 7.20 -11.04
CA LYS A 129 -10.40 6.92 -11.77
C LYS A 129 -10.33 5.57 -12.46
N PHE A 130 -11.48 4.92 -12.62
CA PHE A 130 -11.59 3.74 -13.46
C PHE A 130 -11.83 4.15 -14.90
N LYS A 131 -11.12 3.53 -15.83
CA LYS A 131 -11.36 3.63 -17.26
C LYS A 131 -11.50 2.22 -17.83
N ASP A 132 -12.32 2.04 -18.85
CA ASP A 132 -12.35 0.76 -19.55
C ASP A 132 -10.99 0.51 -20.22
N ALA A 133 -10.46 -0.70 -20.05
CA ALA A 133 -9.25 -1.11 -20.74
C ALA A 133 -9.49 -1.03 -22.25
N HIS A 134 -8.52 -0.49 -22.99
CA HIS A 134 -8.52 -0.67 -24.43
C HIS A 134 -8.46 -2.19 -24.72
N PRO A 135 -9.25 -2.73 -25.66
CA PRO A 135 -9.21 -4.15 -26.00
C PRO A 135 -7.88 -4.46 -26.70
N VAL A 136 -6.86 -4.71 -25.89
CA VAL A 136 -5.59 -5.30 -26.31
C VAL A 136 -5.48 -6.57 -25.48
N ASP A 137 -5.31 -7.71 -26.15
CA ASP A 137 -5.15 -9.04 -25.53
C ASP A 137 -6.36 -9.60 -24.76
N GLY A 138 -7.58 -9.40 -25.26
CA GLY A 138 -8.77 -10.11 -24.76
C GLY A 138 -9.20 -9.78 -23.32
N PHE A 139 -8.59 -8.77 -22.71
CA PHE A 139 -8.95 -8.30 -21.37
C PHE A 139 -10.10 -7.28 -21.44
N SER A 140 -11.32 -7.71 -21.15
CA SER A 140 -12.48 -6.83 -20.93
C SER A 140 -12.58 -6.50 -19.44
N GLY A 141 -11.87 -5.47 -18.99
CA GLY A 141 -11.89 -5.05 -17.59
C GLY A 141 -11.69 -3.55 -17.41
N LYS A 142 -11.97 -3.05 -16.21
CA LYS A 142 -11.66 -1.66 -15.85
C LYS A 142 -10.21 -1.56 -15.38
N ILE A 143 -9.45 -0.65 -15.98
CA ILE A 143 -8.12 -0.25 -15.50
C ILE A 143 -8.24 0.94 -14.56
N LEU A 144 -7.34 0.98 -13.57
CA LEU A 144 -7.20 2.10 -12.66
C LEU A 144 -6.22 3.10 -13.28
N GLN A 145 -6.66 4.35 -13.46
CA GLN A 145 -5.88 5.43 -14.02
C GLN A 145 -5.68 6.53 -12.98
N VAL A 146 -4.48 7.11 -12.92
CA VAL A 146 -4.24 8.35 -12.16
C VAL A 146 -4.96 9.49 -12.87
N ALA A 147 -5.97 10.05 -12.19
CA ALA A 147 -6.77 11.17 -12.67
C ALA A 147 -6.10 12.52 -12.39
N GLY A 148 -5.29 12.60 -11.34
CA GLY A 148 -4.53 13.79 -10.98
C GLY A 148 -3.77 13.60 -9.67
N VAL A 149 -2.83 14.49 -9.40
CA VAL A 149 -2.08 14.57 -8.14
C VAL A 149 -2.14 16.01 -7.64
N GLU A 150 -2.52 16.21 -6.39
CA GLU A 150 -2.56 17.54 -5.77
C GLU A 150 -1.89 17.53 -4.40
N LYS A 151 -1.13 18.59 -4.09
CA LYS A 151 -0.68 18.89 -2.72
C LYS A 151 -1.89 19.40 -1.94
N ARG A 152 -2.20 18.77 -0.82
CA ARG A 152 -3.30 19.14 0.06
C ARG A 152 -2.82 19.39 1.47
N PRO A 153 -3.09 20.56 2.06
CA PRO A 153 -2.94 20.74 3.50
C PRO A 153 -3.80 19.73 4.25
N PHE A 154 -3.29 19.21 5.36
CA PHE A 154 -4.05 18.25 6.18
C PHE A 154 -5.36 18.84 6.69
N SER A 155 -5.38 20.14 7.01
CA SER A 155 -6.58 20.88 7.41
C SER A 155 -7.68 20.93 6.35
N HIS A 156 -7.37 20.62 5.09
CA HIS A 156 -8.33 20.65 3.98
C HIS A 156 -8.81 19.24 3.59
N LEU A 157 -8.41 18.20 4.32
CA LEU A 157 -8.95 16.86 4.15
C LEU A 157 -10.32 16.75 4.84
N GLU A 158 -11.18 15.85 4.36
CA GLU A 158 -12.46 15.56 5.03
C GLU A 158 -12.22 15.12 6.49
N ASP A 159 -13.12 15.46 7.41
CA ASP A 159 -12.92 15.21 8.85
C ASP A 159 -12.59 13.74 9.17
N GLY A 160 -13.21 12.80 8.45
CA GLY A 160 -12.90 11.36 8.57
C GLY A 160 -11.49 11.00 8.10
N MET A 161 -10.95 11.71 7.11
CA MET A 161 -9.58 11.55 6.62
C MET A 161 -8.57 12.18 7.59
N GLN A 162 -8.89 13.34 8.18
CA GLN A 162 -8.06 13.95 9.23
C GLN A 162 -7.95 13.06 10.47
N ALA A 163 -9.06 12.47 10.92
CA ALA A 163 -9.09 11.55 12.05
C ALA A 163 -8.34 10.24 11.76
N LEU A 164 -8.45 9.70 10.53
CA LEU A 164 -7.67 8.54 10.11
C LEU A 164 -6.17 8.88 10.06
N TYR A 165 -5.82 10.03 9.52
CA TYR A 165 -4.44 10.52 9.49
C TYR A 165 -3.84 10.61 10.90
N GLY A 166 -4.51 11.28 11.83
CA GLY A 166 -4.02 11.43 13.20
C GLY A 166 -3.76 10.09 13.89
N ARG A 167 -4.62 9.09 13.65
CA ARG A 167 -4.40 7.72 14.15
C ARG A 167 -3.19 7.03 13.53
N VAL A 168 -3.05 7.11 12.20
CA VAL A 168 -1.90 6.50 11.50
C VAL A 168 -0.60 7.20 11.92
N ARG A 169 -0.60 8.52 12.03
CA ARG A 169 0.57 9.30 12.45
C ARG A 169 1.00 8.97 13.87
N GLY A 170 0.05 8.95 14.82
CA GLY A 170 0.34 8.54 16.20
C GLY A 170 0.87 7.11 16.31
N ALA A 171 0.38 6.18 15.46
CA ALA A 171 0.91 4.83 15.40
C ALA A 171 2.34 4.77 14.83
N LEU A 172 2.65 5.56 13.79
CA LEU A 172 3.99 5.64 13.21
C LEU A 172 4.99 6.29 14.18
N ASP A 173 4.59 7.36 14.87
CA ASP A 173 5.42 8.02 15.88
C ASP A 173 5.73 7.08 17.05
N GLY A 174 4.75 6.28 17.49
CA GLY A 174 4.95 5.24 18.52
C GLY A 174 5.89 4.10 18.08
N LEU A 175 6.12 3.95 16.78
CA LEU A 175 7.09 3.02 16.19
C LEU A 175 8.43 3.67 15.85
N GLY A 176 8.63 4.96 16.17
CA GLY A 176 9.84 5.71 15.85
C GLY A 176 9.99 6.08 14.37
N MET A 177 8.90 6.05 13.59
CA MET A 177 8.88 6.26 12.14
C MET A 177 8.40 7.67 11.77
N SER A 178 8.96 8.71 12.40
CA SER A 178 8.53 10.11 12.24
C SER A 178 8.79 10.70 10.85
N ASP A 179 9.70 10.12 10.06
CA ASP A 179 10.17 10.72 8.81
C ASP A 179 9.49 10.13 7.55
N GLU A 180 8.51 9.26 7.73
CA GLU A 180 7.81 8.63 6.60
C GLU A 180 6.76 9.56 5.97
N ILE A 181 6.76 9.59 4.63
CA ILE A 181 5.83 10.37 3.81
C ILE A 181 4.53 9.60 3.65
N LEU A 182 3.42 10.20 4.04
CA LEU A 182 2.10 9.60 3.86
C LEU A 182 1.47 10.03 2.53
N ALA A 183 1.26 9.06 1.64
CA ALA A 183 0.49 9.24 0.42
C ALA A 183 -0.95 8.74 0.62
N MET A 184 -1.93 9.60 0.38
CA MET A 184 -3.35 9.24 0.46
C MET A 184 -3.88 8.94 -0.93
N LEU A 185 -4.41 7.73 -1.11
CA LEU A 185 -5.02 7.30 -2.35
C LEU A 185 -6.54 7.42 -2.22
N ARG A 186 -7.17 8.31 -3.00
CA ARG A 186 -8.63 8.49 -3.02
C ARG A 186 -9.20 8.02 -4.35
N ARG A 187 -10.28 7.24 -4.28
CA ARG A 187 -11.12 6.92 -5.45
C ARG A 187 -11.98 8.13 -5.77
N ASP A 188 -11.92 8.59 -7.02
CA ASP A 188 -12.83 9.61 -7.53
C ASP A 188 -14.14 8.92 -7.90
N GLU A 189 -15.21 9.19 -7.14
CA GLU A 189 -16.56 8.82 -7.52
C GLU A 189 -17.03 9.93 -8.45
N GLY A 190 -16.78 9.76 -9.75
CA GLY A 190 -17.09 10.80 -10.74
C GLY A 190 -18.47 11.38 -10.50
N ALA A 191 -18.55 12.71 -10.39
CA ALA A 191 -19.81 13.42 -10.38
C ALA A 191 -20.65 12.90 -11.56
N GLY A 192 -21.86 12.42 -11.28
CA GLY A 192 -22.81 12.03 -12.30
C GLY A 192 -23.01 13.21 -13.24
N SER A 193 -22.37 13.15 -14.41
CA SER A 193 -22.61 14.08 -15.50
C SER A 193 -23.97 13.74 -16.08
N SER A 194 -25.04 14.30 -15.51
CA SER A 194 -26.26 14.54 -16.26
C SER A 194 -25.91 15.58 -17.32
N CYS A 195 -25.80 15.15 -18.58
CA CYS A 195 -25.91 16.07 -19.71
C CYS A 195 -27.26 16.79 -19.59
N PRO A 196 -27.33 18.13 -19.69
CA PRO A 196 -28.56 18.78 -20.06
C PRO A 196 -28.81 18.53 -21.55
N ASP A 197 -30.06 18.18 -21.87
CA ASP A 197 -30.60 18.03 -23.23
C ASP A 197 -30.46 19.32 -24.08
#